data_AF-A0A914D2F7-F1
#
_entry.id   AF-A0A914D2F7-F1
#
_cell.length_a   1.000
_cell.length_b   1.000
_cell.length_c   1.000
_cell.angle_alpha   90.00
_cell.angle_beta   90.00
_cell.angle_gamma   90.00
#
_symmetry.space_group_name_H-M   'P 1'
#
loop_
_entity.id
_entity.type
_entity.pdbx_description
1 polymer ?
#
loop_
_entity_poly.entity_id
_entity_poly.type
_entity_poly.pdbx_seq_one_letter_code
_entity_poly.pdbx_strand_id
1 'polypeptide(L)'
;MSLSTVKILVASDIHAGYGELKQPNIRNDSFEAFREVLKYGIEHEVDFVLLGGDLFHENNPSRETQLEVVRSIRKYCFNNKDVPIEFVSDPSVNFQHSSFSTVNYEDPNINVGMPIFTIHGNHDDLSGKV
;
A
#
# COMPACT_ATOMS: atom_id res chain seq x y z
N MET A 1 14.38 -18.58 17.12
CA MET A 1 15.49 -17.66 16.79
C MET A 1 14.96 -16.25 16.94
N SER A 2 15.65 -15.37 17.66
CA SER A 2 15.28 -13.95 17.71
C SER A 2 15.48 -13.36 16.31
N LEU A 3 14.41 -12.90 15.66
CA LEU A 3 14.50 -12.10 14.44
C LEU A 3 15.13 -10.75 14.81
N SER A 4 16.44 -10.61 14.61
CA SER A 4 17.18 -9.37 14.92
C SER A 4 17.22 -8.40 13.74
N THR A 5 16.54 -8.72 12.64
CA THR A 5 16.55 -7.93 11.40
C THR A 5 15.13 -7.76 10.91
N VAL A 6 14.75 -6.51 10.65
CA VAL A 6 13.49 -6.14 10.00
C VAL A 6 13.79 -5.83 8.53
N LYS A 7 13.11 -6.51 7.61
CA LYS A 7 13.23 -6.29 6.17
C LYS A 7 12.11 -5.37 5.70
N ILE A 8 12.48 -4.20 5.21
CA ILE A 8 11.53 -3.19 4.74
C ILE A 8 11.72 -3.02 3.23
N LEU A 9 10.64 -3.15 2.46
CA LEU A 9 10.64 -2.70 1.08
C LEU A 9 10.26 -1.23 1.05
N VAL A 10 11.08 -0.39 0.42
CA VAL A 10 10.80 1.05 0.27
C VAL A 10 10.51 1.36 -1.19
N ALA A 11 9.40 2.05 -1.46
CA ALA A 11 9.04 2.57 -2.77
C ALA A 11 8.33 3.94 -2.63
N SER A 12 8.26 4.72 -3.70
CA SER A 12 7.61 6.03 -3.71
C SER A 12 7.21 6.39 -5.14
N ASP A 13 6.31 7.36 -5.32
CA ASP A 13 5.99 7.99 -6.60
C ASP A 13 5.54 6.97 -7.67
N ILE A 14 4.72 6.00 -7.25
CA ILE A 14 4.20 4.95 -8.14
C ILE A 14 3.29 5.56 -9.22
N HIS A 15 2.54 6.61 -8.87
CA HIS A 15 1.62 7.31 -9.76
C HIS A 15 0.69 6.36 -10.54
N ALA A 16 0.01 5.46 -9.83
CA ALA A 16 -1.01 4.59 -10.40
C ALA A 16 -2.06 5.41 -11.17
N GLY A 17 -2.32 5.01 -12.42
CA GLY A 17 -3.20 5.72 -13.35
C GLY A 17 -2.49 6.67 -14.30
N TYR A 18 -1.17 6.90 -14.14
CA TYR A 18 -0.41 7.68 -15.12
C TYR A 18 -0.46 7.03 -16.50
N GLY A 19 -0.80 7.83 -17.51
CA GLY A 19 -0.89 7.36 -18.89
C GLY A 19 -2.20 6.65 -19.26
N GLU A 20 -3.09 6.39 -18.29
CA GLU A 20 -4.33 5.61 -18.49
C GLU A 20 -5.18 6.17 -19.64
N LEU A 21 -5.36 7.49 -19.67
CA LEU A 21 -6.19 8.20 -20.65
C LEU A 21 -5.38 8.80 -21.82
N LYS A 22 -4.05 8.73 -21.78
CA LYS A 22 -3.18 9.45 -22.72
C LYS A 22 -2.78 8.58 -23.92
N GLN A 23 -2.37 7.33 -23.70
CA GLN A 23 -1.92 6.46 -24.80
C GLN A 23 -2.21 4.97 -24.51
N PRO A 24 -2.79 4.21 -25.45
CA PRO A 24 -3.12 2.79 -25.23
C PRO A 24 -1.92 1.89 -24.89
N ASN A 25 -0.73 2.22 -25.38
CA ASN A 25 0.49 1.43 -25.24
C ASN A 25 1.15 1.51 -23.85
N ILE A 26 0.92 2.60 -23.10
CA ILE A 26 1.49 2.79 -21.75
C ILE A 26 0.42 2.71 -20.65
N ARG A 27 -0.83 2.42 -21.03
CA ARG A 27 -2.00 2.46 -20.13
C ARG A 27 -1.80 1.66 -18.85
N ASN A 28 -1.04 0.56 -18.93
CA ASN A 28 -0.88 -0.38 -17.82
C ASN A 28 0.45 -0.21 -17.08
N ASP A 29 1.37 0.63 -17.55
CA ASP A 29 2.75 0.68 -17.06
C ASP A 29 2.82 0.97 -15.56
N SER A 30 2.06 1.97 -15.07
CA SER A 30 2.02 2.30 -13.65
C SER A 30 1.45 1.16 -12.79
N PHE A 31 0.50 0.40 -13.32
CA PHE A 31 -0.10 -0.71 -12.58
C PHE A 31 0.84 -1.91 -12.53
N GLU A 32 1.52 -2.22 -13.64
CA GLU A 32 2.52 -3.29 -13.65
C GLU A 32 3.70 -2.96 -12.72
N ALA A 33 4.17 -1.70 -12.72
CA ALA A 33 5.20 -1.25 -11.79
C ALA A 33 4.76 -1.44 -10.32
N PHE A 34 3.53 -1.06 -9.97
CA PHE A 34 3.02 -1.28 -8.62
C PHE A 34 2.95 -2.77 -8.25
N ARG A 35 2.49 -3.62 -9.18
CA ARG A 35 2.44 -5.08 -8.95
C ARG A 35 3.82 -5.69 -8.83
N GLU A 36 4.79 -5.20 -9.58
CA GLU A 36 6.18 -5.62 -9.49
C GLU A 36 6.75 -5.31 -8.11
N VAL A 37 6.54 -4.09 -7.60
CA VAL A 37 6.92 -3.70 -6.23
C VAL A 37 6.34 -4.67 -5.19
N LEU A 38 5.04 -4.97 -5.27
CA LEU A 38 4.40 -5.90 -4.34
C LEU A 38 4.90 -7.34 -4.50
N LYS A 39 5.16 -7.77 -5.73
CA LYS A 39 5.73 -9.09 -6.01
C LYS A 39 7.13 -9.23 -5.42
N TYR A 40 7.97 -8.20 -5.54
CA TYR A 40 9.29 -8.16 -4.89
C TYR A 40 9.18 -8.27 -3.37
N GLY A 41 8.19 -7.62 -2.76
CA GLY A 41 7.92 -7.75 -1.32
C GLY A 41 7.67 -9.19 -0.90
N ILE A 42 6.87 -9.91 -1.68
CA ILE A 42 6.60 -11.34 -1.46
C ILE A 42 7.84 -12.20 -1.71
N GLU A 43 8.53 -12.01 -2.83
CA GLU A 43 9.70 -12.81 -3.22
C GLU A 43 10.85 -12.71 -2.20
N HIS A 44 11.05 -11.54 -1.61
CA HIS A 44 12.07 -11.31 -0.59
C HIS A 44 11.55 -11.47 0.84
N GLU A 45 10.31 -11.91 1.01
CA GLU A 45 9.64 -12.12 2.29
C GLU A 45 9.80 -10.92 3.23
N VAL A 46 9.59 -9.69 2.73
CA VAL A 46 9.74 -8.46 3.54
C VAL A 46 8.70 -8.42 4.65
N ASP A 47 9.04 -7.81 5.78
CA ASP A 47 8.16 -7.74 6.94
C ASP A 47 7.05 -6.71 6.75
N PHE A 48 7.35 -5.63 6.02
CA PHE A 48 6.35 -4.67 5.54
C PHE A 48 6.88 -3.85 4.35
N VAL A 49 5.95 -3.17 3.69
CA VAL A 49 6.23 -2.18 2.64
C VAL A 49 6.04 -0.78 3.20
N LEU A 50 6.96 0.13 2.88
CA LEU A 50 6.87 1.56 3.18
C LEU A 50 6.77 2.35 1.86
N LEU A 51 5.66 3.06 1.68
CA LEU A 51 5.42 3.94 0.54
C LEU A 51 5.61 5.41 0.91
N GLY A 52 6.40 6.12 0.12
CA GLY A 52 6.77 7.53 0.33
C GLY A 52 5.72 8.57 -0.10
N GLY A 53 4.55 8.14 -0.59
CA GLY A 53 3.51 9.03 -1.13
C GLY A 53 3.36 8.92 -2.64
N ASP A 54 2.39 9.67 -3.19
CA ASP A 54 2.04 9.70 -4.61
C ASP A 54 1.79 8.29 -5.18
N LEU A 55 1.03 7.48 -4.43
CA LEU A 55 0.55 6.19 -4.90
C LEU A 55 -0.36 6.37 -6.12
N PHE A 56 -1.20 7.41 -6.12
CA PHE A 56 -2.05 7.76 -7.24
C PHE A 56 -1.49 8.95 -8.02
N HIS A 57 -1.66 8.95 -9.35
CA HIS A 57 -1.24 10.08 -10.18
C HIS A 57 -2.16 11.30 -10.08
N GLU A 58 -3.46 11.03 -9.92
CA GLU A 58 -4.49 12.06 -9.82
C GLU A 58 -5.10 11.98 -8.42
N ASN A 59 -5.36 13.14 -7.80
CA ASN A 59 -6.00 13.22 -6.47
C ASN A 59 -7.38 12.53 -6.46
N ASN A 60 -8.12 12.63 -7.57
CA ASN A 60 -9.34 11.84 -7.79
C ASN A 60 -9.07 10.74 -8.84
N PRO A 61 -8.48 9.60 -8.45
CA PRO A 61 -8.13 8.54 -9.37
C PRO A 61 -9.39 7.94 -10.02
N SER A 62 -9.25 7.47 -11.26
CA SER A 62 -10.35 6.81 -11.97
C SER A 62 -10.84 5.58 -11.20
N ARG A 63 -12.10 5.19 -11.41
CA ARG A 63 -12.65 3.95 -10.82
C ARG A 63 -11.80 2.73 -11.16
N GLU A 64 -11.28 2.66 -12.39
CA GLU A 64 -10.43 1.54 -12.80
C GLU A 64 -9.09 1.58 -12.06
N THR A 65 -8.46 2.75 -11.95
CA THR A 65 -7.22 2.93 -11.17
C THR A 65 -7.40 2.49 -9.71
N GLN A 66 -8.48 2.91 -9.06
CA GLN A 66 -8.78 2.47 -7.68
C GLN A 66 -8.96 0.95 -7.59
N LEU A 67 -9.70 0.35 -8.52
CA LEU A 67 -9.93 -1.09 -8.57
C LEU A 67 -8.62 -1.86 -8.79
N GLU A 68 -7.74 -1.39 -9.68
CA GLU A 68 -6.46 -2.02 -9.96
C GLU A 68 -5.52 -2.01 -8.75
N VAL A 69 -5.45 -0.89 -8.03
CA VAL A 69 -4.67 -0.79 -6.79
C VAL A 69 -5.24 -1.72 -5.71
N VAL A 70 -6.57 -1.70 -5.48
CA VAL A 70 -7.22 -2.57 -4.48
C VAL A 70 -7.05 -4.06 -4.83
N ARG A 71 -7.19 -4.44 -6.10
CA ARG A 71 -6.96 -5.82 -6.57
C ARG A 71 -5.52 -6.25 -6.31
N SER A 72 -4.56 -5.37 -6.58
CA SER A 72 -3.13 -5.62 -6.36
C SER A 72 -2.82 -5.79 -4.88
N ILE A 73 -3.27 -4.88 -4.02
CA ILE A 73 -3.10 -4.98 -2.56
C ILE A 73 -3.72 -6.29 -2.05
N ARG A 74 -4.96 -6.59 -2.44
CA ARG A 74 -5.63 -7.83 -2.00
C ARG A 74 -4.88 -9.09 -2.46
N LYS A 75 -4.37 -9.11 -3.69
CA LYS A 75 -3.68 -10.28 -4.26
C LYS A 75 -2.35 -10.57 -3.56
N TYR A 76 -1.58 -9.52 -3.26
CA TYR A 76 -0.21 -9.69 -2.76
C TYR A 76 -0.10 -9.55 -1.24
N CYS A 77 -0.90 -8.69 -0.60
CA CYS A 77 -0.74 -8.38 0.83
C CYS A 77 -1.59 -9.26 1.76
N PHE A 78 -2.66 -9.86 1.25
CA PHE A 78 -3.57 -10.70 2.05
C PHE A 78 -3.18 -12.16 1.86
N ASN A 79 -2.52 -12.73 2.87
CA ASN A 79 -2.00 -14.08 2.86
C ASN A 79 -1.78 -14.56 4.31
N ASN A 80 -1.34 -15.81 4.48
CA ASN A 80 -1.17 -16.44 5.80
C ASN A 80 0.25 -16.30 6.38
N LYS A 81 1.08 -15.39 5.86
CA LYS A 81 2.39 -15.09 6.47
C LYS A 81 2.16 -14.35 7.79
N ASP A 82 2.81 -14.81 8.85
CA ASP A 82 2.82 -14.09 10.12
C ASP A 82 3.64 -12.79 9.99
N VAL A 83 3.10 -11.69 10.51
CA VAL A 83 3.77 -10.38 10.56
C VAL A 83 4.62 -10.32 11.85
N PRO A 84 5.97 -10.31 11.76
CA PRO A 84 6.84 -10.47 12.94
C PRO A 84 7.13 -9.15 13.67
N ILE A 85 6.33 -8.10 13.42
CA ILE A 85 6.47 -6.78 14.05
C ILE A 85 5.32 -6.52 15.02
N GLU A 86 5.63 -5.93 16.17
CA GLU A 86 4.66 -5.57 17.20
C GLU A 86 4.31 -4.08 17.12
N PHE A 87 3.01 -3.75 17.19
CA PHE A 87 2.56 -2.38 17.28
C PHE A 87 2.57 -1.90 18.74
N VAL A 88 3.58 -1.12 19.13
CA VAL A 88 3.78 -0.67 20.52
C VAL A 88 3.31 0.77 20.81
N SER A 89 2.99 1.54 19.76
CA SER A 89 2.49 2.92 19.91
C SER A 89 1.00 2.97 20.27
N ASP A 90 0.52 4.11 20.77
CA ASP A 90 -0.89 4.27 21.17
C ASP A 90 -1.83 4.28 19.94
N PRO A 91 -2.67 3.24 19.75
CA PRO A 91 -3.58 3.18 18.62
C PRO A 91 -4.69 4.25 18.69
N SER A 92 -5.06 4.72 19.89
CA SER A 92 -6.12 5.72 20.05
C SER A 92 -5.73 7.08 19.45
N VAL A 93 -4.43 7.37 19.41
CA VAL A 93 -3.86 8.57 18.77
C VAL A 93 -3.67 8.32 17.27
N ASN A 94 -3.00 7.22 16.91
CA ASN A 94 -2.61 6.96 15.54
C ASN A 94 -3.80 6.69 14.60
N PHE A 95 -4.90 6.15 15.13
CA PHE A 95 -6.09 5.81 14.36
C PHE A 95 -7.30 6.70 14.64
N GLN A 96 -7.12 7.89 15.25
CA GLN A 96 -8.23 8.81 15.55
C GLN A 96 -9.05 9.21 14.31
N HIS A 97 -8.43 9.21 13.13
CA HIS A 97 -9.06 9.53 11.84
C HIS A 97 -9.75 8.32 11.17
N SER A 98 -9.63 7.13 11.73
CA SER A 98 -10.09 5.86 11.16
C SER A 98 -11.28 5.30 11.94
N SER A 99 -12.19 4.62 11.23
CA SER A 99 -13.25 3.82 11.87
C SER A 99 -12.73 2.52 12.50
N PHE A 100 -11.48 2.15 12.20
CA PHE A 100 -10.80 0.97 12.74
C PHE A 100 -9.68 1.42 13.68
N SER A 101 -9.69 0.93 14.92
CA SER A 101 -8.81 1.38 15.99
C SER A 101 -7.55 0.52 16.16
N THR A 102 -7.17 -0.26 15.17
CA THR A 102 -5.95 -1.09 15.20
C THR A 102 -5.25 -1.10 13.84
N VAL A 103 -4.00 -1.54 13.82
CA VAL A 103 -3.28 -1.88 12.59
C VAL A 103 -4.01 -3.00 11.84
N ASN A 104 -3.96 -2.96 10.52
CA ASN A 104 -4.70 -3.90 9.67
C ASN A 104 -4.31 -5.37 9.85
N TYR A 105 -3.07 -5.67 10.25
CA TYR A 105 -2.59 -7.02 10.47
C TYR A 105 -2.93 -7.60 11.85
N GLU A 106 -3.51 -6.81 12.74
CA GLU A 106 -4.08 -7.27 14.03
C GLU A 106 -5.61 -7.33 13.99
N ASP A 107 -6.25 -7.02 12.85
CA ASP A 107 -7.71 -7.15 12.70
C ASP A 107 -8.10 -8.64 12.63
N PRO A 108 -9.04 -9.13 13.46
CA PRO A 108 -9.39 -10.55 13.52
C PRO A 108 -10.18 -11.05 12.30
N ASN A 109 -10.64 -10.16 11.41
CA ASN A 109 -11.48 -10.51 10.26
C ASN A 109 -10.73 -10.50 8.93
N ILE A 110 -9.49 -10.03 8.90
CA ILE A 110 -8.66 -10.00 7.69
C ILE A 110 -7.26 -10.53 7.96
N ASN A 111 -6.76 -11.38 7.06
CA ASN A 111 -5.40 -11.90 7.15
C ASN A 111 -4.47 -11.04 6.30
N VAL A 112 -3.75 -10.12 6.93
CA VAL A 112 -2.71 -9.31 6.28
C VAL A 112 -1.35 -9.88 6.63
N GLY A 113 -0.66 -10.45 5.63
CA GLY A 113 0.68 -11.02 5.82
C GLY A 113 1.83 -10.14 5.33
N MET A 114 1.51 -9.05 4.62
CA MET A 114 2.48 -8.03 4.24
C MET A 114 1.80 -6.64 4.37
N PRO A 115 1.87 -5.99 5.54
CA PRO A 115 1.27 -4.68 5.73
C PRO A 115 2.00 -3.61 4.90
N ILE A 116 1.23 -2.61 4.47
CA ILE A 116 1.73 -1.42 3.79
C ILE A 116 1.54 -0.23 4.71
N PHE A 117 2.63 0.47 5.00
CA PHE A 117 2.60 1.80 5.62
C PHE A 117 2.84 2.84 4.54
N THR A 118 2.04 3.91 4.52
CA THR A 118 2.13 4.95 3.50
C THR A 118 1.84 6.31 4.09
N ILE A 119 2.39 7.35 3.48
CA ILE A 119 1.95 8.73 3.63
C ILE A 119 1.27 9.21 2.34
N HIS A 120 0.63 10.36 2.40
CA HIS A 120 0.17 11.09 1.22
C HIS A 120 1.32 11.95 0.67
N GLY A 121 1.42 12.05 -0.65
CA GLY A 121 2.23 13.02 -1.37
C GLY A 121 1.40 14.22 -1.84
N ASN A 122 1.90 14.95 -2.84
CA ASN A 122 1.23 16.15 -3.36
C ASN A 122 0.21 15.85 -4.47
N HIS A 123 0.25 14.67 -5.08
CA HIS A 123 -0.74 14.23 -6.07
C HIS A 123 -1.92 13.50 -5.43
N ASP A 124 -1.71 12.80 -4.31
CA ASP A 124 -2.74 12.04 -3.58
C ASP A 124 -3.01 12.61 -2.18
N ASP A 125 -2.91 13.94 -2.08
CA ASP A 125 -3.25 14.69 -0.88
C ASP A 125 -4.74 14.65 -0.56
N LEU A 126 -5.08 14.87 0.72
CA LEU A 126 -6.47 14.88 1.19
C LEU A 126 -7.26 16.12 0.72
N SER A 127 -6.75 16.87 -0.28
CA SER A 127 -7.44 18.07 -0.75
C SER A 127 -8.71 17.67 -1.48
N GLY A 128 -9.84 17.73 -0.76
CA GLY A 128 -11.13 17.81 -1.40
C GLY A 128 -11.14 19.06 -2.26
N LYS A 129 -11.00 18.91 -3.58
CA LYS A 129 -11.38 19.99 -4.49
C LYS A 129 -12.88 20.18 -4.33
N VAL A 130 -13.25 21.16 -3.51
CA VAL A 130 -14.58 21.76 -3.47
C VAL A 130 -14.88 22.36 -4.83
#